data_AF-A0AA41UYD6-F1
#
_entry.id   AF-A0AA41UYD6-F1
#
_cell.length_a   1.000
_cell.length_b   1.000
_cell.length_c   1.000
_cell.angle_alpha   90.00
_cell.angle_beta   90.00
_cell.angle_gamma   90.00
#
_symmetry.space_group_name_H-M   'P 1'
#
loop_
_entity.id
_entity.type
_entity.pdbx_description
1 polymer ?
#
loop_
_entity_poly.entity_id
_entity_poly.type
_entity_poly.pdbx_seq_one_letter_code
_entity_poly.pdbx_strand_id
1 'polypeptide(L)'
;SSDIENVESSDEKEDYTEWIMAFDIGSEKFRMIPVPPVPKSEQDEYFSFNEFSLSVVDGCLAIIRQTDRKVKMWIFRDHSKENETSITSTSSEKDWTRLSIKFPSELTIKLRRSVIYVHSVSGMDQIILETYRNVYGHGNRNVKAAIFFNYDRKKKTLRKLEINGITSIPEVCRAECSTSIESLLSVGKKL
;
A
#
# COMPACT_ATOMS: atom_id res chain seq x y z
N SER A 1 34.73 -50.04 -15.83
CA SER A 1 33.45 -49.56 -15.30
C SER A 1 33.79 -48.59 -14.20
N SER A 2 33.65 -47.30 -14.50
CA SER A 2 33.95 -46.19 -13.58
C SER A 2 32.63 -45.73 -12.98
N ASP A 3 32.45 -45.95 -11.68
CA ASP A 3 31.33 -45.42 -10.93
C ASP A 3 31.57 -43.94 -10.67
N ILE A 4 30.72 -43.09 -11.26
CA ILE A 4 30.62 -41.67 -10.90
C ILE A 4 29.30 -41.55 -10.15
N GLU A 5 29.38 -41.47 -8.83
CA GLU A 5 28.27 -41.06 -7.98
C GLU A 5 27.97 -39.59 -8.27
N ASN A 6 26.81 -39.33 -8.86
CA ASN A 6 26.22 -38.00 -8.93
C ASN A 6 25.81 -37.59 -7.51
N VAL A 7 26.61 -36.73 -6.89
CA VAL A 7 26.18 -35.97 -5.70
C VAL A 7 25.27 -34.85 -6.20
N GLU A 8 23.96 -35.09 -6.13
CA GLU A 8 22.97 -34.01 -6.22
C GLU A 8 23.20 -33.04 -5.05
N SER A 9 23.70 -31.84 -5.36
CA SER A 9 23.71 -30.73 -4.41
C SER A 9 22.27 -30.29 -4.19
N SER A 10 21.73 -30.57 -3.00
CA SER A 10 20.51 -29.93 -2.53
C SER A 10 20.78 -28.44 -2.36
N ASP A 11 20.35 -27.64 -3.34
CA ASP A 11 20.24 -26.19 -3.21
C ASP A 11 19.25 -25.89 -2.07
N GLU A 12 19.75 -25.78 -0.86
CA GLU A 12 19.06 -25.14 0.25
C GLU A 12 18.92 -23.65 -0.10
N LYS A 13 17.82 -23.29 -0.77
CA LYS A 13 17.46 -21.89 -0.95
C LYS A 13 17.24 -21.27 0.44
N GLU A 14 18.21 -20.46 0.88
CA GLU A 14 18.09 -19.63 2.07
C GLU A 14 16.78 -18.83 2.00
N ASP A 15 15.93 -19.00 3.01
CA ASP A 15 14.67 -18.27 3.16
C ASP A 15 15.00 -16.87 3.69
N TYR A 16 15.40 -15.96 2.80
CA TYR A 16 15.70 -14.59 3.17
C TYR A 16 14.41 -13.91 3.66
N THR A 17 14.32 -13.74 4.98
CA THR A 17 13.28 -12.88 5.57
C THR A 17 13.65 -11.44 5.28
N GLU A 18 12.80 -10.74 4.53
CA GLU A 18 12.99 -9.33 4.22
C GLU A 18 12.40 -8.43 5.31
N TRP A 19 13.02 -7.27 5.55
CA TRP A 19 12.66 -6.38 6.64
C TRP A 19 12.54 -4.93 6.18
N ILE A 20 11.60 -4.20 6.79
CA ILE A 20 11.50 -2.74 6.70
C ILE A 20 12.14 -2.15 7.95
N MET A 21 13.13 -1.29 7.76
CA MET A 21 13.71 -0.50 8.84
C MET A 21 12.91 0.79 9.01
N ALA A 22 12.30 0.98 10.17
CA ALA A 22 11.57 2.18 10.52
C ALA A 22 12.33 2.99 11.58
N PHE A 23 12.50 4.29 11.34
CA PHE A 23 13.16 5.21 12.25
C PHE A 23 12.12 6.08 12.96
N ASP A 24 12.16 6.11 14.29
CA ASP A 24 11.42 7.06 15.11
C ASP A 24 12.32 8.26 15.40
N ILE A 25 12.11 9.34 14.63
CA ILE A 25 12.92 10.57 14.72
C ILE A 25 12.80 11.22 16.11
N GLY A 26 11.65 11.09 16.78
CA GLY A 26 11.43 11.71 18.08
C GLY A 26 12.18 11.04 19.24
N SER A 27 12.49 9.74 19.09
CA SER A 27 13.17 8.95 20.12
C SER A 27 14.56 8.46 19.71
N GLU A 28 15.01 8.80 18.49
CA GLU A 28 16.27 8.33 17.89
C GLU A 28 16.42 6.80 17.85
N LYS A 29 15.29 6.07 17.91
CA LYS A 29 15.26 4.62 17.87
C LYS A 29 14.92 4.14 16.47
N PHE A 30 15.45 2.99 16.10
CA PHE A 30 15.00 2.26 14.92
C PHE A 30 14.36 0.95 15.35
N ARG A 31 13.53 0.41 14.47
CA ARG A 31 12.92 -0.90 14.64
C ARG A 31 12.84 -1.62 13.32
N MET A 32 12.90 -2.95 13.39
CA MET A 32 12.82 -3.84 12.25
C MET A 32 11.41 -4.42 12.19
N ILE A 33 10.72 -4.19 11.08
CA ILE A 33 9.38 -4.70 10.83
C ILE A 33 9.50 -5.80 9.76
N PRO A 34 9.07 -7.05 10.03
CA PRO A 34 9.13 -8.09 9.02
C PRO A 34 8.18 -7.74 7.89
N VAL A 35 8.61 -7.93 6.65
CA VAL A 35 7.71 -7.87 5.50
C VAL A 35 6.68 -9.00 5.63
N PRO A 36 5.39 -8.75 5.35
CA PRO A 36 4.38 -9.78 5.48
C PRO A 36 4.69 -10.96 4.54
N PRO A 37 4.56 -12.21 5.00
CA PRO A 37 4.80 -13.36 4.15
C PRO A 37 3.78 -13.36 3.02
N VAL A 38 4.27 -13.41 1.78
CA VAL A 38 3.42 -13.58 0.61
C VAL A 38 3.45 -15.04 0.20
N PRO A 39 2.27 -15.72 0.13
CA PRO A 39 2.22 -17.13 -0.22
C PRO A 39 2.97 -17.40 -1.52
N LYS A 40 3.67 -18.53 -1.60
CA LYS A 40 4.41 -18.95 -2.80
C LYS A 40 3.55 -18.97 -4.07
N SER A 41 2.25 -19.26 -3.94
CA SER A 41 1.27 -19.21 -5.05
C SER A 41 0.98 -17.79 -5.57
N GLU A 42 1.40 -16.77 -4.85
CA GLU A 42 1.29 -15.36 -5.17
C GLU A 42 2.65 -14.69 -5.39
N GLN A 43 3.74 -15.45 -5.21
CA GLN A 43 5.05 -15.06 -5.68
C GLN A 43 5.03 -15.28 -7.19
N ASP A 44 4.84 -14.20 -7.95
CA ASP A 44 5.28 -14.22 -9.35
C ASP A 44 6.79 -14.52 -9.33
N GLU A 45 7.33 -15.19 -10.35
CA GLU A 45 8.75 -15.59 -10.43
C GLU A 45 9.76 -14.45 -10.18
N TYR A 46 9.28 -13.20 -10.15
CA TYR A 46 10.03 -11.99 -9.85
C TYR A 46 9.33 -11.21 -8.73
N PHE A 47 9.44 -11.68 -7.49
CA PHE A 47 9.07 -10.91 -6.31
C PHE A 47 10.06 -9.75 -6.10
N SER A 48 10.01 -8.74 -6.97
CA SER A 48 10.90 -7.58 -6.86
C SER A 48 10.25 -6.54 -5.96
N PHE A 49 11.00 -6.01 -4.99
CA PHE A 49 10.57 -4.88 -4.17
C PHE A 49 10.14 -3.64 -4.99
N ASN A 50 10.57 -3.55 -6.25
CA ASN A 50 10.14 -2.51 -7.18
C ASN A 50 8.64 -2.59 -7.51
N GLU A 51 7.92 -3.66 -7.13
CA GLU A 51 6.48 -3.82 -7.32
C GLU A 51 5.63 -3.28 -6.14
N PHE A 52 6.28 -2.81 -5.08
CA PHE A 52 5.58 -2.33 -3.89
C PHE A 52 5.64 -0.81 -3.77
N SER A 53 4.58 -0.26 -3.21
CA SER A 53 4.58 1.11 -2.71
C SER A 53 4.27 1.12 -1.22
N LEU A 54 4.92 2.03 -0.51
CA LEU A 54 4.62 2.31 0.89
C LEU A 54 3.61 3.46 0.96
N SER A 55 2.66 3.35 1.87
CA SER A 55 1.72 4.42 2.21
C SER A 55 1.41 4.40 3.70
N VAL A 56 0.70 5.43 4.16
CA VAL A 56 0.16 5.51 5.51
C VAL A 56 -1.34 5.34 5.42
N VAL A 57 -1.89 4.39 6.18
CA VAL A 57 -3.33 4.13 6.25
C VAL A 57 -3.76 4.09 7.71
N ASP A 58 -4.63 5.01 8.11
CA ASP A 58 -5.04 5.23 9.52
C ASP A 58 -3.85 5.41 10.48
N GLY A 59 -2.83 6.15 10.04
CA GLY A 59 -1.61 6.33 10.82
C GLY A 59 -0.74 5.06 10.94
N CYS A 60 -1.11 3.98 10.26
CA CYS A 60 -0.35 2.73 10.22
C CYS A 60 0.45 2.64 8.92
N LEU A 61 1.61 1.97 8.98
CA LEU A 61 2.39 1.65 7.78
C LEU A 61 1.61 0.67 6.91
N ALA A 62 1.50 0.95 5.62
CA ALA A 62 0.89 0.07 4.65
C ALA A 62 1.85 -0.25 3.51
N ILE A 63 1.90 -1.53 3.13
CA ILE A 63 2.56 -2.03 1.93
C ILE A 63 1.47 -2.32 0.90
N ILE A 64 1.63 -1.79 -0.31
CA ILE A 64 0.66 -1.94 -1.39
C ILE A 64 1.34 -2.63 -2.56
N ARG A 65 0.72 -3.72 -3.03
CA ARG A 65 1.10 -4.42 -4.26
C ARG A 65 -0.07 -4.41 -5.22
N GLN A 66 0.19 -3.97 -6.43
CA GLN A 66 -0.78 -4.06 -7.51
C GLN A 66 -0.45 -5.27 -8.36
N THR A 67 -1.41 -6.17 -8.53
CA THR A 67 -1.38 -7.14 -9.61
C THR A 67 -2.33 -6.67 -10.71
N ASP A 68 -2.24 -7.33 -11.86
CA ASP A 68 -3.06 -7.10 -13.04
C ASP A 68 -4.58 -7.03 -12.78
N ARG A 69 -5.11 -7.62 -11.70
CA ARG A 69 -6.56 -7.60 -11.38
C ARG A 69 -6.95 -7.11 -9.99
N LYS A 70 -5.98 -6.90 -9.10
CA LYS A 70 -6.25 -6.65 -7.68
C LYS A 70 -5.19 -5.73 -7.11
N VAL A 71 -5.61 -4.89 -6.17
CA VAL A 71 -4.69 -4.26 -5.23
C VAL A 71 -4.70 -5.10 -3.97
N LYS A 72 -3.54 -5.59 -3.58
CA LYS A 72 -3.30 -6.19 -2.28
C LYS A 72 -2.63 -5.15 -1.42
N MET A 73 -3.07 -5.06 -0.18
CA MET A 73 -2.50 -4.14 0.79
C MET A 73 -2.34 -4.86 2.11
N TRP A 74 -1.22 -4.63 2.78
CA TRP A 74 -0.95 -5.12 4.12
C TRP A 74 -0.79 -3.89 5.00
N ILE A 75 -1.58 -3.81 6.07
CA ILE A 75 -1.54 -2.70 7.03
C ILE A 75 -0.93 -3.23 8.31
N PHE A 76 0.20 -2.65 8.71
CA PHE A 76 0.92 -3.03 9.92
C PHE A 76 0.37 -2.28 11.13
N ARG A 77 -0.24 -3.01 12.06
CA ARG A 77 -0.70 -2.46 13.33
C ARG A 77 0.34 -2.75 14.39
N ASP A 78 1.02 -1.69 14.79
CA ASP A 78 2.03 -1.78 15.82
C ASP A 78 1.40 -1.86 17.21
N HIS A 79 1.24 -3.07 17.71
CA HIS A 79 0.75 -3.31 19.06
C HIS A 79 1.81 -3.04 20.14
N SER A 80 3.08 -2.85 19.77
CA SER A 80 4.17 -2.63 20.75
C SER A 80 4.15 -1.22 21.37
N LYS A 81 3.46 -0.26 20.76
CA LYS A 81 3.28 1.09 21.32
C LYS A 81 2.39 1.13 22.58
N GLU A 82 1.63 0.07 22.87
CA GLU A 82 0.80 0.01 24.06
C GLU A 82 1.55 -0.49 25.31
N ASN A 83 2.74 -1.10 25.14
CA ASN A 83 3.55 -1.62 26.24
C ASN A 83 5.00 -1.07 26.14
N GLU A 84 5.27 0.02 26.85
CA GLU A 84 6.51 0.82 26.85
C GLU A 84 7.83 0.11 27.24
N THR A 85 7.86 -1.21 27.42
CA THR A 85 8.94 -1.89 28.17
C THR A 85 9.94 -2.71 27.37
N SER A 86 9.92 -2.75 26.03
CA SER A 86 10.94 -3.50 25.28
C SER A 86 11.67 -2.67 24.22
N ILE A 87 12.98 -2.54 24.39
CA ILE A 87 13.92 -1.83 23.51
C ILE A 87 14.13 -2.63 22.20
N THR A 88 13.67 -3.88 22.14
CA THR A 88 13.70 -4.75 20.97
C THR A 88 12.36 -5.49 20.85
N SER A 89 11.29 -4.75 20.56
CA SER A 89 10.01 -5.34 20.19
C SER A 89 10.12 -5.93 18.79
N THR A 90 10.38 -7.23 18.71
CA THR A 90 10.25 -7.99 17.46
C THR A 90 8.77 -8.09 17.11
N SER A 91 8.32 -7.24 16.19
CA SER A 91 6.98 -7.35 15.63
C SER A 91 6.84 -8.68 14.88
N SER A 92 5.67 -9.29 14.98
CA SER A 92 5.38 -10.60 14.40
C SER A 92 4.60 -10.44 13.11
N GLU A 93 4.60 -11.48 12.27
CA GLU A 93 3.76 -11.51 11.05
C GLU A 93 2.26 -11.30 11.34
N LYS A 94 1.81 -11.61 12.57
CA LYS A 94 0.42 -11.46 13.00
C LYS A 94 -0.04 -10.00 13.08
N ASP A 95 0.90 -9.07 13.08
CA ASP A 95 0.65 -7.63 13.17
C ASP A 95 0.21 -7.03 11.82
N TRP A 96 0.25 -7.83 10.75
CA TRP A 96 -0.20 -7.43 9.43
C TRP A 96 -1.66 -7.83 9.16
N THR A 97 -2.49 -6.83 8.88
CA THR A 97 -3.83 -7.04 8.35
C THR A 97 -3.80 -7.00 6.82
N ARG A 98 -4.21 -8.10 6.18
CA ARG A 98 -4.28 -8.19 4.71
C ARG A 98 -5.64 -7.73 4.17
N LEU A 99 -5.62 -6.83 3.19
CA LEU A 99 -6.75 -6.36 2.43
C LEU A 99 -6.56 -6.67 0.93
N SER A 100 -7.61 -7.11 0.26
CA SER A 100 -7.61 -7.28 -1.19
C SER A 100 -8.78 -6.55 -1.82
N ILE A 101 -8.47 -5.61 -2.70
CA ILE A 101 -9.42 -4.81 -3.46
C ILE A 101 -9.44 -5.33 -4.89
N LYS A 102 -10.60 -5.81 -5.33
CA LYS A 102 -10.80 -6.29 -6.70
C LYS A 102 -11.39 -5.17 -7.54
N PHE A 103 -10.83 -4.95 -8.71
CA PHE A 103 -11.44 -4.05 -9.69
C PHE A 103 -12.48 -4.81 -10.53
N PRO A 104 -13.54 -4.12 -11.00
CA PRO A 104 -14.38 -4.62 -12.08
C PRO A 104 -13.56 -5.04 -13.31
N SER A 105 -14.03 -6.05 -14.04
CA SER A 105 -13.37 -6.64 -15.21
C SER A 105 -13.04 -5.59 -16.29
N GLU A 106 -13.93 -4.63 -16.48
CA GLU A 106 -13.83 -3.60 -17.51
C GLU A 106 -12.73 -2.57 -17.18
N LEU A 107 -12.40 -2.43 -15.89
CA LEU A 107 -11.36 -1.54 -15.39
C LEU A 107 -10.01 -2.24 -15.30
N THR A 108 -10.02 -3.53 -14.98
CA THR A 108 -8.83 -4.40 -14.91
C THR A 108 -7.90 -4.22 -16.13
N ILE A 109 -8.46 -4.28 -17.35
CA ILE A 109 -7.67 -4.15 -18.59
C ILE A 109 -7.05 -2.75 -18.71
N LYS A 110 -7.80 -1.71 -18.34
CA LYS A 110 -7.35 -0.32 -18.43
C LYS A 110 -6.29 0.01 -17.38
N LEU A 111 -6.37 -0.61 -16.21
CA LEU A 111 -5.51 -0.36 -15.06
C LEU A 111 -4.26 -1.24 -15.02
N ARG A 112 -4.16 -2.27 -15.87
CA ARG A 112 -3.06 -3.25 -15.88
C ARG A 112 -1.65 -2.63 -15.92
N ARG A 113 -1.49 -1.45 -16.50
CA ARG A 113 -0.20 -0.74 -16.59
C ARG A 113 -0.16 0.57 -15.80
N SER A 114 -1.21 0.88 -15.05
CA SER A 114 -1.34 2.17 -14.37
C SER A 114 -0.89 2.03 -12.92
N VAL A 115 -0.07 2.98 -12.45
CA VAL A 115 0.28 3.09 -11.04
C VAL A 115 -0.98 3.45 -10.25
N ILE A 116 -1.15 2.82 -9.08
CA ILE A 116 -2.22 3.13 -8.13
C ILE A 116 -1.60 3.82 -6.91
N TYR A 117 -2.10 5.00 -6.61
CA TYR A 117 -1.82 5.73 -5.38
C TYR A 117 -2.95 5.48 -4.39
N VAL A 118 -2.60 5.34 -3.12
CA VAL A 118 -3.53 5.02 -2.03
C VAL A 118 -3.50 6.15 -1.02
N HIS A 119 -4.67 6.74 -0.80
CA HIS A 119 -4.89 7.83 0.15
C HIS A 119 -5.89 7.39 1.20
N SER A 120 -5.48 7.32 2.46
CA SER A 120 -6.40 6.99 3.54
C SER A 120 -7.17 8.21 4.01
N VAL A 121 -8.47 8.06 4.26
CA VAL A 121 -9.24 9.10 4.95
C VAL A 121 -9.16 8.83 6.45
N SER A 122 -8.38 9.64 7.17
CA SER A 122 -8.20 9.46 8.62
C SER A 122 -9.55 9.38 9.36
N GLY A 123 -9.62 8.62 10.44
CA GLY A 123 -10.87 8.45 11.20
C GLY A 123 -12.05 7.80 10.43
N MET A 124 -11.85 7.33 9.19
CA MET A 124 -12.87 6.67 8.38
C MET A 124 -12.40 5.31 7.89
N ASP A 125 -13.33 4.38 7.70
CA ASP A 125 -13.05 3.09 7.06
C ASP A 125 -12.84 3.22 5.52
N GLN A 126 -12.58 4.43 5.01
CA GLN A 126 -12.53 4.74 3.58
C GLN A 126 -11.09 4.92 3.10
N ILE A 127 -10.84 4.41 1.89
CA ILE A 127 -9.59 4.58 1.15
C ILE A 127 -9.93 5.14 -0.22
N ILE A 128 -9.23 6.18 -0.62
CA ILE A 128 -9.27 6.71 -1.98
C ILE A 128 -8.13 6.09 -2.78
N LEU A 129 -8.46 5.43 -3.88
CA LEU A 129 -7.51 4.94 -4.85
C LEU A 129 -7.46 5.92 -6.02
N GLU A 130 -6.27 6.38 -6.36
CA GLU A 130 -6.01 7.28 -7.49
C GLU A 130 -5.17 6.56 -8.54
N THR A 131 -5.54 6.72 -9.81
CA THR A 131 -4.80 6.16 -10.93
C THR A 131 -4.98 7.00 -12.18
N TYR A 132 -4.16 6.80 -13.21
CA TYR A 132 -4.13 7.66 -14.40
C TYR A 132 -4.37 6.84 -15.67
N ARG A 133 -5.32 7.31 -16.50
CA ARG A 133 -5.56 6.73 -17.82
C ARG A 133 -4.46 7.21 -18.78
N ASN A 134 -3.61 6.27 -19.20
CA ASN A 134 -2.53 6.43 -20.21
C ASN A 134 -1.12 6.61 -19.59
N VAL A 135 -0.26 5.62 -19.80
CA VAL A 135 1.11 5.53 -19.26
C VAL A 135 2.15 5.49 -20.39
N TYR A 136 1.76 5.86 -21.62
CA TYR A 136 2.72 5.93 -22.74
C TYR A 136 3.70 7.12 -22.63
N GLY A 137 3.62 7.93 -21.57
CA GLY A 137 4.65 8.90 -21.21
C GLY A 137 4.95 8.80 -19.71
N HIS A 138 6.21 8.53 -19.36
CA HIS A 138 6.67 8.52 -17.98
C HIS A 138 6.24 9.80 -17.23
N GLY A 139 5.46 9.63 -16.16
CA GLY A 139 5.37 10.63 -15.09
C GLY A 139 4.37 11.78 -15.24
N ASN A 140 3.62 11.89 -16.35
CA ASN A 140 2.70 13.01 -16.50
C ASN A 140 1.34 12.73 -15.82
N ARG A 141 1.25 13.08 -14.53
CA ARG A 141 0.02 13.02 -13.70
C ARG A 141 -1.05 14.01 -14.18
N ASN A 142 -1.51 13.86 -15.41
CA ASN A 142 -2.49 14.76 -15.99
C ASN A 142 -3.84 14.62 -15.25
N VAL A 143 -4.33 15.71 -14.66
CA VAL A 143 -5.61 15.71 -13.91
C VAL A 143 -6.78 15.20 -14.76
N LYS A 144 -6.81 15.49 -16.07
CA LYS A 144 -7.87 15.02 -16.98
C LYS A 144 -7.89 13.50 -17.14
N ALA A 145 -6.77 12.84 -16.84
CA ALA A 145 -6.62 11.40 -16.90
C ALA A 145 -6.80 10.72 -15.53
N ALA A 146 -6.89 11.49 -14.44
CA ALA A 146 -7.02 10.94 -13.10
C ALA A 146 -8.38 10.26 -12.92
N ILE A 147 -8.36 9.06 -12.38
CA ILE A 147 -9.54 8.27 -12.03
C ILE A 147 -9.44 7.97 -10.54
N PHE A 148 -10.50 8.29 -9.81
CA PHE A 148 -10.58 8.08 -8.38
C PHE A 148 -11.61 7.01 -8.06
N PHE A 149 -11.30 6.18 -7.07
CA PHE A 149 -12.23 5.23 -6.49
C PHE A 149 -12.27 5.41 -4.98
N ASN A 150 -13.46 5.33 -4.41
CA ASN A 150 -13.65 5.20 -2.98
C ASN A 150 -13.85 3.72 -2.64
N TYR A 151 -13.03 3.21 -1.73
CA TYR A 151 -13.15 1.87 -1.18
C TYR A 151 -13.56 1.94 0.29
N ASP A 152 -14.74 1.42 0.61
CA ASP A 152 -15.22 1.24 1.98
C ASP A 152 -14.69 -0.12 2.49
N ARG A 153 -13.78 -0.09 3.46
CA ARG A 153 -13.13 -1.29 4.02
C ARG A 153 -14.07 -2.15 4.84
N LYS A 154 -15.04 -1.54 5.52
CA LYS A 154 -16.01 -2.26 6.37
C LYS A 154 -16.99 -3.04 5.50
N LYS A 155 -17.52 -2.40 4.46
CA LYS A 155 -18.45 -3.01 3.50
C LYS A 155 -17.75 -3.80 2.40
N LYS A 156 -16.44 -3.61 2.24
CA LYS A 156 -15.61 -4.16 1.16
C LYS A 156 -16.13 -3.79 -0.24
N THR A 157 -16.66 -2.57 -0.37
CA THR A 157 -17.25 -2.09 -1.64
C THR A 157 -16.37 -1.03 -2.28
N LEU A 158 -16.15 -1.17 -3.58
CA LEU A 158 -15.47 -0.18 -4.41
C LEU A 158 -16.49 0.61 -5.23
N ARG A 159 -16.38 1.94 -5.23
CA ARG A 159 -17.20 2.83 -6.06
C ARG A 159 -16.32 3.83 -6.77
N LYS A 160 -16.60 4.12 -8.03
CA LYS A 160 -15.93 5.21 -8.74
C LYS A 160 -16.37 6.54 -8.13
N LEU A 161 -15.41 7.42 -7.85
CA LEU A 161 -15.69 8.77 -7.37
C LEU A 161 -15.80 9.71 -8.57
N GLU A 162 -16.91 10.43 -8.67
CA GLU A 162 -17.09 11.50 -9.65
C GLU A 162 -16.73 12.82 -8.99
N ILE A 163 -15.59 13.39 -9.37
CA ILE A 163 -15.18 14.72 -8.90
C ILE A 163 -15.82 15.73 -9.85
N ASN A 164 -16.91 16.33 -9.39
CA ASN A 164 -17.62 17.39 -10.10
C ASN A 164 -17.16 18.76 -9.53
N GLY A 165 -17.14 19.80 -10.38
CA GLY A 165 -16.89 21.18 -9.92
C GLY A 165 -15.61 21.85 -10.44
N ILE A 166 -14.79 21.17 -11.25
CA ILE A 166 -13.64 21.80 -11.92
C ILE A 166 -14.00 22.02 -13.40
N THR A 167 -14.36 23.26 -13.75
CA THR A 167 -14.85 23.61 -15.10
C THR A 167 -13.74 23.88 -16.10
N SER A 168 -12.53 24.19 -15.65
CA SER A 168 -11.37 24.37 -16.53
C SER A 168 -10.10 23.82 -15.89
N ILE A 169 -9.59 22.72 -16.45
CA ILE A 169 -8.29 22.16 -16.08
C ILE A 169 -7.32 22.52 -17.21
N PRO A 170 -6.30 23.36 -16.96
CA PRO A 170 -5.23 23.60 -17.91
C PRO A 170 -4.62 22.28 -18.40
N GLU A 171 -4.15 22.26 -19.65
CA GLU A 171 -3.71 21.03 -20.30
C GLU A 171 -2.50 20.37 -19.61
N VAL A 172 -1.73 21.16 -18.85
CA VAL A 172 -0.56 20.77 -18.09
C VAL A 172 -0.78 21.04 -16.59
N CYS A 173 -1.74 20.35 -15.99
CA CYS A 173 -1.91 20.34 -14.53
C CYS A 173 -1.53 18.98 -13.96
N ARG A 174 -0.83 19.02 -12.82
CA ARG A 174 -0.54 17.83 -12.01
C ARG A 174 -1.68 17.61 -11.03
N ALA A 175 -2.23 16.40 -10.98
CA ALA A 175 -3.14 16.05 -9.88
C ALA A 175 -2.32 15.79 -8.62
N GLU A 176 -2.74 16.45 -7.54
CA GLU A 176 -2.28 16.19 -6.20
C GLU A 176 -3.52 15.90 -5.36
N CYS A 177 -3.63 14.67 -4.88
CA CYS A 177 -4.70 14.27 -4.00
C CYS A 177 -4.13 14.23 -2.58
N SER A 178 -4.78 14.96 -1.69
CA SER A 178 -4.50 14.93 -0.26
C SER A 178 -5.83 14.88 0.49
N THR A 179 -5.88 14.13 1.57
CA THR A 179 -7.04 14.06 2.45
C THR A 179 -6.77 14.90 3.69
N SER A 180 -7.65 15.86 3.99
CA SER A 180 -7.63 16.64 5.24
C SER A 180 -8.90 16.42 6.03
N ILE A 181 -8.80 16.49 7.36
CA ILE A 181 -9.94 16.42 8.27
C ILE A 181 -9.89 17.64 9.16
N GLU A 182 -10.99 18.37 9.17
CA GLU A 182 -11.23 19.44 10.12
C GLU A 182 -12.34 19.03 11.09
N SER A 183 -12.14 19.31 12.37
CA SER A 183 -13.21 19.19 13.36
C SER A 183 -14.03 20.46 13.34
N LEU A 184 -15.34 20.33 13.09
CA LEU A 184 -16.29 21.46 13.17
C LEU A 184 -16.74 21.75 14.61
N LEU A 185 -16.18 21.05 15.60
CA LEU A 185 -16.50 21.33 17.01
C LEU A 185 -15.87 22.67 17.40
N SER A 186 -16.70 23.58 17.93
CA SER A 186 -16.19 24.83 18.49
C SER A 186 -15.20 24.52 19.61
N VAL A 187 -13.96 25.00 19.50
CA VAL A 187 -13.04 25.01 20.63
C VAL A 187 -13.63 25.98 21.65
N GLY A 188 -14.30 25.45 22.67
CA GLY A 188 -14.81 26.25 23.76
C GLY A 188 -13.66 27.03 24.36
N LYS A 189 -13.70 28.36 24.25
CA LYS A 189 -12.77 29.23 24.96
C LYS A 189 -12.94 28.94 26.45
N LYS A 190 -11.94 28.31 27.07
CA LYS A 190 -11.82 28.35 28.53
C LYS A 190 -11.60 29.82 28.91
N LEU A 191 -12.64 30.43 29.50
CA LEU A 191 -12.55 31.65 30.30
C LEU A 191 -11.84 31.33 31.62
#